data_AF-A0A5N7AKR2-F1
#
_entry.id   AF-A0A5N7AKR2-F1
#
_cell.length_a   1.000
_cell.length_b   1.000
_cell.length_c   1.000
_cell.angle_alpha   90.00
_cell.angle_beta   90.00
_cell.angle_gamma   90.00
#
_symmetry.space_group_name_H-M   'P 1'
#
loop_
_entity.id
_entity.type
_entity.pdbx_description
1 polymer ?
#
loop_
_entity_poly.entity_id
_entity_poly.type
_entity_poly.pdbx_seq_one_letter_code
_entity_poly.pdbx_strand_id
1 'polypeptide(L)'
;MTPVLLLIFSFLFLAFANQHSPCVNVHMIVARQSTSWPGEGRMKELADHIKQQLPSSDSETLQYPAYGDIWRYRSSVFTGDKAMLAAINTYTSRCPDSKIVLLGYSQGAHIIGDILCGSIVERGFPAIPPINGYLVRGLLLRFQWGILHLCQVFRMTSGQARTLGFDYPLRAKTTTNMQGQKFLRINNTVCTGYDSIRRSYCDDGDIYCAPGFWFGVHRRYVARYKDDATRFVLSRVNTTMQQW
;
A
#
# COMPACT_ATOMS: atom_id res chain seq x y z
N MET A 1 -61.75 27.96 -25.23
CA MET A 1 -61.42 26.55 -24.93
C MET A 1 -60.25 26.15 -25.84
N THR A 2 -59.04 26.09 -25.30
CA THR A 2 -57.83 25.61 -25.99
C THR A 2 -57.28 24.44 -25.19
N PRO A 3 -57.14 23.23 -25.75
CA PRO A 3 -56.59 22.10 -25.01
C PRO A 3 -55.06 22.20 -24.99
N VAL A 4 -54.49 22.21 -23.80
CA VAL A 4 -53.04 22.06 -23.60
C VAL A 4 -52.72 20.57 -23.63
N LEU A 5 -51.98 20.15 -24.66
CA LEU A 5 -51.51 18.77 -24.83
C LEU A 5 -50.29 18.55 -23.92
N LEU A 6 -50.47 17.79 -22.83
CA LEU A 6 -49.39 17.38 -21.93
C LEU A 6 -48.61 16.22 -22.57
N LEU A 7 -47.40 16.51 -23.06
CA LEU A 7 -46.43 15.50 -23.49
C LEU A 7 -45.69 14.95 -22.27
N ILE A 8 -45.95 13.69 -21.94
CA ILE A 8 -45.26 12.97 -20.87
C ILE A 8 -43.96 12.39 -21.45
N PHE A 9 -42.81 12.98 -21.10
CA PHE A 9 -41.51 12.41 -21.39
C PHE A 9 -41.23 11.26 -20.43
N SER A 10 -41.35 10.03 -20.91
CA SER A 10 -40.91 8.83 -20.17
C SER A 10 -39.37 8.81 -20.13
N PHE A 11 -38.79 9.16 -18.98
CA PHE A 11 -37.36 8.91 -18.72
C PHE A 11 -37.15 7.41 -18.52
N LEU A 12 -36.57 6.76 -19.52
CA LEU A 12 -36.10 5.38 -19.41
C LEU A 12 -34.85 5.39 -18.51
N PHE A 13 -35.01 5.06 -17.23
CA PHE A 13 -33.87 4.82 -16.34
C PHE A 13 -33.20 3.51 -16.76
N LEU A 14 -32.12 3.60 -17.54
CA LEU A 14 -31.20 2.49 -17.75
C LEU A 14 -30.52 2.21 -16.40
N ALA A 15 -30.98 1.16 -15.73
CA ALA A 15 -30.24 0.59 -14.61
C ALA A 15 -28.91 0.05 -15.15
N PHE A 16 -27.83 0.79 -14.94
CA PHE A 16 -26.50 0.24 -15.13
C PHE A 16 -26.31 -0.84 -14.07
N ALA A 17 -26.46 -2.10 -14.48
CA ALA A 17 -25.97 -3.21 -13.68
C ALA A 17 -24.47 -2.95 -13.42
N ASN A 18 -24.09 -2.84 -12.16
CA ASN A 18 -22.71 -2.62 -11.75
C ASN A 18 -21.91 -3.89 -12.05
N GLN A 19 -21.50 -4.07 -13.30
CA GLN A 19 -20.63 -5.16 -13.72
C GLN A 19 -19.26 -4.89 -13.10
N HIS A 20 -18.91 -5.66 -12.07
CA HIS A 20 -17.58 -5.60 -11.49
C HIS A 20 -16.55 -5.91 -12.57
N SER A 21 -15.44 -5.15 -12.59
CA SER A 21 -14.32 -5.45 -13.48
C SER A 21 -13.89 -6.92 -13.34
N PRO A 22 -13.51 -7.59 -14.44
CA PRO A 22 -13.04 -8.98 -14.38
C PRO A 22 -11.82 -9.09 -13.47
N CYS A 23 -11.68 -10.22 -12.79
CA CYS A 23 -10.50 -10.50 -11.96
C CYS A 23 -9.24 -10.51 -12.82
N VAL A 24 -8.16 -9.95 -12.28
CA VAL A 24 -6.83 -9.94 -12.91
C VAL A 24 -5.87 -10.80 -12.11
N ASN A 25 -4.75 -11.21 -12.70
CA ASN A 25 -3.77 -12.05 -11.99
C ASN A 25 -3.11 -11.29 -10.83
N VAL A 26 -2.91 -9.97 -10.99
CA VAL A 26 -2.29 -9.10 -9.99
C VAL A 26 -3.06 -7.81 -9.82
N HIS A 27 -3.55 -7.57 -8.62
CA HIS A 27 -4.27 -6.34 -8.26
C HIS A 27 -3.44 -5.48 -7.32
N MET A 28 -3.24 -4.21 -7.70
CA MET A 28 -2.51 -3.25 -6.88
C MET A 28 -3.45 -2.34 -6.09
N ILE A 29 -3.34 -2.31 -4.76
CA ILE A 29 -4.02 -1.31 -3.93
C ILE A 29 -3.03 -0.20 -3.57
N VAL A 30 -3.32 1.02 -4.02
CA VAL A 30 -2.37 2.15 -3.98
C VAL A 30 -2.78 3.21 -2.96
N ALA A 31 -1.99 3.35 -1.89
CA ALA A 31 -2.17 4.34 -0.84
C ALA A 31 -1.24 5.56 -1.04
N ARG A 32 -1.84 6.71 -1.30
CA ARG A 32 -1.13 7.97 -1.57
C ARG A 32 -0.41 8.56 -0.36
N GLN A 33 0.28 9.68 -0.57
CA GLN A 33 0.92 10.47 0.47
C GLN A 33 -0.06 11.46 1.13
N SER A 34 0.33 12.06 2.25
CA SER A 34 -0.43 13.18 2.83
C SER A 34 -0.60 14.35 1.84
N THR A 35 -1.71 15.06 1.98
CA THR A 35 -2.11 16.27 1.23
C THR A 35 -2.26 16.13 -0.28
N SER A 36 -2.16 14.92 -0.84
CA SER A 36 -2.49 14.71 -2.24
C SER A 36 -3.98 14.56 -2.48
N TRP A 37 -4.42 15.06 -3.64
CA TRP A 37 -5.75 14.79 -4.20
C TRP A 37 -6.06 13.29 -4.26
N PRO A 38 -7.34 12.88 -4.21
CA PRO A 38 -7.74 11.49 -4.41
C PRO A 38 -7.12 10.88 -5.69
N GLY A 39 -6.69 9.63 -5.59
CA GLY A 39 -5.96 8.91 -6.63
C GLY A 39 -4.67 8.26 -6.11
N GLU A 40 -3.89 7.68 -7.02
CA GLU A 40 -2.69 6.89 -6.72
C GLU A 40 -1.50 7.73 -6.22
N GLY A 41 -1.60 9.06 -6.25
CA GLY A 41 -0.57 9.98 -5.76
C GLY A 41 0.79 9.75 -6.42
N ARG A 42 1.86 9.80 -5.63
CA ARG A 42 3.23 9.58 -6.12
C ARG A 42 3.48 8.16 -6.61
N MET A 43 2.67 7.20 -6.17
CA MET A 43 2.84 5.79 -6.53
C MET A 43 2.31 5.45 -7.92
N LYS A 44 1.58 6.38 -8.57
CA LYS A 44 1.03 6.19 -9.90
C LYS A 44 2.09 5.73 -10.92
N GLU A 45 3.20 6.45 -11.00
CA GLU A 45 4.26 6.14 -11.98
C GLU A 45 4.79 4.71 -11.81
N LEU A 46 5.00 4.28 -10.56
CA LEU A 46 5.42 2.91 -10.29
C LEU A 46 4.32 1.90 -10.63
N ALA A 47 3.07 2.15 -10.20
CA ALA A 47 1.97 1.24 -10.48
C ALA A 47 1.80 1.02 -11.98
N ASP A 48 1.86 2.10 -12.77
CA ASP A 48 1.83 2.03 -14.23
C ASP A 48 3.05 1.28 -14.78
N HIS A 49 4.25 1.50 -14.23
CA HIS A 49 5.46 0.78 -14.65
C HIS A 49 5.44 -0.72 -14.33
N ILE A 50 4.80 -1.12 -13.22
CA ILE A 50 4.58 -2.54 -12.89
C ILE A 50 3.56 -3.14 -13.87
N LYS A 51 2.45 -2.44 -14.14
CA LYS A 51 1.40 -2.92 -15.07
C LYS A 51 1.94 -3.17 -16.48
N GLN A 52 2.87 -2.34 -16.94
CA GLN A 52 3.56 -2.53 -18.22
C GLN A 52 4.36 -3.85 -18.31
N GLN A 53 4.77 -4.41 -17.17
CA GLN A 53 5.60 -5.62 -17.11
C GLN A 53 4.83 -6.86 -16.62
N LEU A 54 3.57 -6.69 -16.19
CA LEU A 54 2.71 -7.77 -15.71
C LEU A 54 1.43 -7.82 -16.55
N PRO A 55 1.36 -8.70 -17.56
CA PRO A 55 0.11 -9.00 -18.25
C PRO A 55 -0.97 -9.42 -17.25
N SER A 56 -2.21 -8.97 -17.44
CA SER A 56 -3.32 -9.18 -16.48
C SER A 56 -3.01 -8.58 -15.10
N SER A 57 -2.80 -7.27 -15.07
CA SER A 57 -2.70 -6.51 -13.82
C SER A 57 -3.42 -5.18 -13.90
N ASP A 58 -3.97 -4.74 -12.78
CA ASP A 58 -4.65 -3.46 -12.61
C ASP A 58 -4.24 -2.79 -11.29
N SER A 59 -4.79 -1.60 -11.06
CA SER A 59 -4.58 -0.87 -9.81
C SER A 59 -5.84 -0.11 -9.40
N GLU A 60 -6.09 -0.07 -8.10
CA GLU A 60 -7.09 0.80 -7.48
C GLU A 60 -6.45 1.76 -6.49
N THR A 61 -7.06 2.94 -6.33
CA THR A 61 -6.65 3.91 -5.33
C THR A 61 -7.33 3.62 -4.00
N LEU A 62 -6.55 3.57 -2.92
CA LEU A 62 -7.10 3.51 -1.57
C LEU A 62 -7.84 4.81 -1.24
N GLN A 63 -9.13 4.69 -0.92
CA GLN A 63 -9.97 5.82 -0.52
C GLN A 63 -9.82 6.10 0.97
N TYR A 64 -9.13 7.19 1.30
CA TYR A 64 -8.95 7.65 2.68
C TYR A 64 -8.57 9.14 2.71
N PRO A 65 -8.62 9.83 3.87
CA PRO A 65 -8.51 11.29 3.91
C PRO A 65 -7.15 11.88 3.49
N ALA A 66 -6.04 11.17 3.76
CA ALA A 66 -4.68 11.66 3.54
C ALA A 66 -4.34 13.03 4.17
N TYR A 67 -4.85 13.33 5.37
CA TYR A 67 -4.55 14.59 6.07
C TYR A 67 -3.08 14.67 6.51
N GLY A 68 -2.41 15.79 6.23
CA GLY A 68 -0.99 16.00 6.57
C GLY A 68 -0.73 16.81 7.84
N ASP A 69 -1.75 17.46 8.39
CA ASP A 69 -1.63 18.21 9.64
C ASP A 69 -1.58 17.29 10.87
N ILE A 70 -0.87 17.75 11.90
CA ILE A 70 -0.57 16.94 13.09
C ILE A 70 -1.83 16.46 13.84
N TRP A 71 -2.91 17.25 13.79
CA TRP A 71 -4.15 16.98 14.53
C TRP A 71 -4.99 15.90 13.87
N ARG A 72 -5.03 15.87 12.54
CA ARG A 72 -5.84 14.90 11.76
C ARG A 72 -5.04 13.75 11.18
N TYR A 73 -3.71 13.76 11.28
CA TYR A 73 -2.87 12.67 10.76
C TYR A 73 -3.26 11.31 11.37
N ARG A 74 -3.47 11.24 12.69
CA ARG A 74 -3.84 10.00 13.39
C ARG A 74 -5.19 9.45 12.94
N SER A 75 -6.21 10.30 12.84
CA SER A 75 -7.53 9.89 12.35
C SER A 75 -7.50 9.52 10.86
N SER A 76 -6.65 10.20 10.07
CA SER A 76 -6.43 9.89 8.66
C SER A 76 -5.81 8.50 8.47
N VAL A 77 -4.75 8.18 9.23
CA VAL A 77 -4.12 6.85 9.22
C VAL A 77 -5.13 5.79 9.65
N PHE A 78 -5.78 5.95 10.80
CA PHE A 78 -6.77 4.98 11.28
C PHE A 78 -7.92 4.74 10.29
N THR A 79 -8.38 5.79 9.60
CA THR A 79 -9.39 5.66 8.54
C THR A 79 -8.82 4.92 7.34
N GLY A 80 -7.57 5.20 6.96
CA GLY A 80 -6.86 4.50 5.89
C GLY A 80 -6.61 3.04 6.18
N ASP A 81 -6.30 2.67 7.42
CA ASP A 81 -6.13 1.28 7.85
C ASP A 81 -7.43 0.49 7.67
N LYS A 82 -8.54 1.02 8.19
CA LYS A 82 -9.87 0.40 7.97
C LYS A 82 -10.21 0.29 6.49
N ALA A 83 -9.92 1.32 5.71
CA ALA A 83 -10.15 1.30 4.27
C ALA A 83 -9.27 0.25 3.57
N MET A 84 -8.02 0.07 3.99
CA MET A 84 -7.10 -0.90 3.39
C MET A 84 -7.52 -2.33 3.71
N LEU A 85 -7.92 -2.61 4.96
CA LEU A 85 -8.50 -3.90 5.33
C LEU A 85 -9.78 -4.20 4.52
N ALA A 86 -10.66 -3.20 4.37
CA ALA A 86 -11.87 -3.34 3.57
C ALA A 86 -11.54 -3.62 2.10
N ALA A 87 -10.65 -2.84 1.48
CA ALA A 87 -10.23 -3.01 0.08
C ALA A 87 -9.65 -4.41 -0.17
N ILE A 88 -8.73 -4.84 0.71
CA ILE A 88 -8.18 -6.20 0.69
C ILE A 88 -9.29 -7.25 0.76
N ASN A 89 -10.13 -7.21 1.80
CA ASN A 89 -11.15 -8.22 2.03
C ASN A 89 -12.18 -8.27 0.89
N THR A 90 -12.61 -7.10 0.40
CA THR A 90 -13.53 -7.00 -0.74
C THR A 90 -12.90 -7.61 -1.99
N TYR A 91 -11.64 -7.29 -2.30
CA TYR A 91 -10.99 -7.81 -3.48
C TYR A 91 -10.72 -9.32 -3.39
N THR A 92 -10.19 -9.81 -2.28
CA THR A 92 -9.89 -11.26 -2.11
C THR A 92 -11.16 -12.10 -2.08
N SER A 93 -12.28 -11.56 -1.58
CA SER A 93 -13.56 -12.28 -1.60
C SER A 93 -14.14 -12.39 -3.01
N ARG A 94 -13.90 -11.37 -3.85
CA ARG A 94 -14.36 -11.33 -5.24
C ARG A 94 -13.45 -12.15 -6.16
N CYS A 95 -12.14 -12.07 -5.94
CA CYS A 95 -11.10 -12.61 -6.81
C CYS A 95 -10.08 -13.42 -5.99
N PRO A 96 -10.45 -14.63 -5.54
CA PRO A 96 -9.64 -15.41 -4.59
C PRO A 96 -8.32 -15.92 -5.17
N ASP A 97 -8.21 -16.07 -6.50
CA ASP A 97 -7.00 -16.55 -7.18
C ASP A 97 -6.05 -15.40 -7.56
N SER A 98 -6.48 -14.15 -7.39
CA SER A 98 -5.67 -12.97 -7.68
C SER A 98 -4.65 -12.71 -6.58
N LYS A 99 -3.46 -12.25 -6.99
CA LYS A 99 -2.44 -11.76 -6.06
C LYS A 99 -2.68 -10.29 -5.77
N ILE A 100 -2.51 -9.88 -4.52
CA ILE A 100 -2.56 -8.47 -4.16
C ILE A 100 -1.15 -7.92 -3.94
N VAL A 101 -0.92 -6.73 -4.50
CA VAL A 101 0.25 -5.89 -4.27
C VAL A 101 -0.18 -4.61 -3.59
N LEU A 102 0.34 -4.34 -2.40
CA LEU A 102 0.08 -3.09 -1.69
C LEU A 102 1.20 -2.11 -2.00
N LEU A 103 0.84 -0.92 -2.46
CA LEU A 103 1.74 0.16 -2.85
C LEU A 103 1.44 1.39 -2.00
N GLY A 104 2.39 1.85 -1.18
CA GLY A 104 2.14 2.99 -0.29
C GLY A 104 3.30 3.95 -0.22
N TYR A 105 3.02 5.25 -0.19
CA TYR A 105 4.01 6.32 -0.07
C TYR A 105 3.74 7.19 1.15
N SER A 106 4.77 7.48 1.95
CA SER A 106 4.63 8.36 3.12
C SER A 106 3.52 7.86 4.06
N GLN A 107 2.43 8.61 4.26
CA GLN A 107 1.28 8.16 5.03
C GLN A 107 0.65 6.86 4.50
N GLY A 108 0.61 6.64 3.17
CA GLY A 108 0.12 5.39 2.61
C GLY A 108 0.98 4.19 2.99
N ALA A 109 2.28 4.38 3.17
CA ALA A 109 3.16 3.33 3.65
C ALA A 109 3.03 3.08 5.16
N HIS A 110 2.62 4.09 5.93
CA HIS A 110 2.20 3.92 7.32
C HIS A 110 1.03 2.96 7.41
N ILE A 111 0.00 3.22 6.60
CA ILE A 111 -1.21 2.40 6.57
C ILE A 111 -0.88 0.94 6.28
N ILE A 112 -0.10 0.67 5.23
CA ILE A 112 0.30 -0.71 4.91
C ILE A 112 1.15 -1.31 6.03
N GLY A 113 2.03 -0.54 6.67
CA GLY A 113 2.79 -0.98 7.84
C GLY A 113 1.90 -1.43 8.99
N ASP A 114 0.83 -0.67 9.26
CA ASP A 114 -0.16 -0.99 10.30
C ASP A 114 -0.97 -2.23 9.94
N ILE A 115 -1.34 -2.42 8.67
CA ILE A 115 -2.05 -3.62 8.22
C ILE A 115 -1.21 -4.89 8.42
N LEU A 116 0.09 -4.84 8.10
CA LEU A 116 0.94 -6.02 8.24
C LEU A 116 1.32 -6.27 9.69
N CYS A 117 1.67 -5.21 10.41
CA CYS A 117 2.37 -5.34 11.69
C CYS A 117 1.54 -4.96 12.91
N GLY A 118 0.29 -4.53 12.71
CA GLY A 118 -0.61 -3.93 13.70
C GLY A 118 -0.23 -2.48 14.03
N SER A 119 -1.15 -1.62 14.44
CA SER A 119 -0.89 -0.18 14.61
C SER A 119 0.16 0.17 15.67
N ILE A 120 0.76 1.36 15.54
CA ILE A 120 1.76 1.93 16.46
C ILE A 120 1.07 2.51 17.71
N VAL A 121 0.48 1.62 18.51
CA VAL A 121 -0.29 1.97 19.71
C VAL A 121 0.54 2.74 20.74
N GLU A 122 1.85 2.50 20.79
CA GLU A 122 2.80 3.21 21.66
C GLU A 122 2.94 4.70 21.34
N ARG A 123 2.46 5.14 20.16
CA ARG A 123 2.39 6.55 19.75
C ARG A 123 0.96 7.11 19.77
N GLY A 124 0.04 6.39 20.41
CA GLY A 124 -1.37 6.76 20.57
C GLY A 124 -2.23 6.49 19.33
N PHE A 125 -1.74 5.78 18.32
CA PHE A 125 -2.64 5.36 17.24
C PHE A 125 -3.66 4.36 17.80
N PRO A 126 -4.95 4.45 17.43
CA PRO A 126 -5.93 3.43 17.81
C PRO A 126 -5.45 2.05 17.33
N ALA A 127 -5.69 1.02 18.12
CA ALA A 127 -5.19 -0.31 17.82
C ALA A 127 -5.92 -0.93 16.61
N ILE A 128 -5.13 -1.37 15.63
CA ILE A 128 -5.55 -2.33 14.62
C ILE A 128 -4.59 -3.52 14.72
N PRO A 129 -5.05 -4.75 14.96
CA PRO A 129 -4.20 -5.92 14.95
C PRO A 129 -3.70 -6.22 13.52
N PRO A 130 -2.54 -6.89 13.39
CA PRO A 130 -2.02 -7.30 12.09
C PRO A 130 -3.01 -8.20 11.35
N ILE A 131 -2.94 -8.21 10.02
CA ILE A 131 -3.88 -8.95 9.15
C ILE A 131 -3.98 -10.46 9.48
N ASN A 132 -2.94 -11.05 10.06
CA ASN A 132 -2.94 -12.43 10.55
C ASN A 132 -3.97 -12.67 11.68
N GLY A 133 -4.31 -11.65 12.47
CA GLY A 133 -5.32 -11.73 13.53
C GLY A 133 -6.78 -11.62 13.07
N TYR A 134 -7.02 -11.24 11.81
CA TYR A 134 -8.38 -11.04 11.26
C TYR A 134 -8.85 -12.18 10.35
N LEU A 135 -7.96 -13.08 9.93
CA LEU A 135 -8.27 -14.24 9.09
C LEU A 135 -8.87 -15.40 9.91
N VAL A 136 -9.91 -15.13 10.71
CA VAL A 136 -10.66 -16.18 11.41
C VAL A 136 -11.70 -16.78 10.46
N ARG A 137 -11.51 -18.07 10.17
CA ARG A 137 -12.45 -19.03 9.57
C ARG A 137 -12.77 -18.85 8.08
N GLY A 138 -11.92 -19.42 7.22
CA GLY A 138 -12.31 -19.84 5.86
C GLY A 138 -11.27 -19.59 4.78
N LEU A 139 -10.23 -18.81 5.08
CA LEU A 139 -9.43 -18.13 4.07
C LEU A 139 -7.92 -18.36 4.29
N LEU A 140 -7.50 -19.58 4.61
CA LEU A 140 -6.10 -19.92 4.91
C LEU A 140 -5.47 -20.97 3.97
N LEU A 141 -6.12 -21.35 2.86
CA LEU A 141 -5.56 -22.37 1.97
C LEU A 141 -4.95 -21.86 0.65
N ARG A 142 -5.06 -20.59 0.26
CA ARG A 142 -4.55 -20.11 -1.05
C ARG A 142 -4.12 -18.63 -1.09
N PHE A 143 -3.36 -18.15 -0.10
CA PHE A 143 -2.97 -16.73 0.00
C PHE A 143 -1.53 -16.48 -0.41
N GLN A 144 -1.31 -16.08 -1.66
CA GLN A 144 0.02 -15.76 -2.18
C GLN A 144 0.15 -14.26 -2.46
N TRP A 145 0.71 -13.54 -1.50
CA TRP A 145 0.91 -12.09 -1.54
C TRP A 145 2.27 -11.73 -2.14
N GLY A 146 2.35 -10.57 -2.81
CA GLY A 146 3.63 -9.88 -3.08
C GLY A 146 3.49 -8.41 -2.68
N ILE A 147 4.17 -7.93 -1.64
CA ILE A 147 3.88 -6.61 -1.02
C ILE A 147 5.03 -5.62 -1.23
N LEU A 148 4.78 -4.48 -1.86
CA LEU A 148 5.82 -3.50 -2.16
C LEU A 148 5.58 -2.16 -1.49
N HIS A 149 6.30 -1.87 -0.40
CA HIS A 149 6.29 -0.53 0.19
C HIS A 149 7.39 0.32 -0.46
N LEU A 150 7.00 1.29 -1.28
CA LEU A 150 7.93 2.31 -1.76
C LEU A 150 7.74 3.59 -0.95
N CYS A 151 8.72 3.85 -0.08
CA CYS A 151 8.74 4.88 0.96
C CYS A 151 8.02 4.45 2.25
N GLN A 152 8.62 3.59 3.09
CA GLN A 152 8.14 3.50 4.46
C GLN A 152 8.58 4.72 5.25
N VAL A 153 7.67 5.26 6.06
CA VAL A 153 8.00 6.24 7.11
C VAL A 153 8.67 5.57 8.32
N PHE A 154 8.93 4.25 8.26
CA PHE A 154 9.32 3.45 9.42
C PHE A 154 10.51 2.57 9.08
N ARG A 155 11.62 2.76 9.81
CA ARG A 155 12.63 1.71 9.96
C ARG A 155 12.30 0.85 11.18
N MET A 156 12.62 -0.43 11.04
CA MET A 156 12.53 -1.48 12.04
C MET A 156 13.73 -1.41 12.99
N THR A 157 13.52 -1.49 14.30
CA THR A 157 14.59 -1.56 15.31
C THR A 157 15.37 -2.88 15.21
N SER A 158 16.70 -2.72 15.25
CA SER A 158 17.74 -3.75 15.47
C SER A 158 17.71 -5.04 14.65
N GLY A 159 18.58 -5.08 13.64
CA GLY A 159 19.07 -6.32 13.04
C GLY A 159 18.15 -6.89 11.95
N GLN A 160 18.74 -7.16 10.79
CA GLN A 160 18.12 -7.88 9.67
C GLN A 160 17.24 -7.05 8.73
N ALA A 161 17.85 -6.06 8.07
CA ALA A 161 17.87 -6.19 6.62
C ALA A 161 18.80 -7.36 6.28
N ARG A 162 18.36 -8.61 6.52
CA ARG A 162 19.10 -9.77 6.00
C ARG A 162 18.83 -9.76 4.51
N THR A 163 19.82 -9.26 3.79
CA THR A 163 20.17 -9.71 2.44
C THR A 163 20.07 -11.23 2.40
N LEU A 164 18.90 -11.75 2.01
CA LEU A 164 18.80 -13.11 1.51
C LEU A 164 19.15 -13.05 0.02
N GLY A 165 20.44 -13.28 -0.22
CA GLY A 165 21.00 -13.89 -1.42
C GLY A 165 20.50 -13.40 -2.76
N PHE A 166 20.94 -12.22 -3.19
CA PHE A 166 21.36 -11.97 -4.57
C PHE A 166 22.40 -10.86 -4.53
N ASP A 167 23.65 -11.21 -4.86
CA ASP A 167 24.79 -10.31 -5.00
C ASP A 167 24.53 -9.27 -6.10
N TYR A 168 23.92 -8.14 -5.73
CA TYR A 168 24.04 -6.89 -6.44
C TYR A 168 24.12 -5.75 -5.42
N PRO A 169 25.07 -4.80 -5.54
CA PRO A 169 25.39 -3.84 -4.49
C PRO A 169 24.36 -2.71 -4.45
N LEU A 170 23.14 -3.01 -4.03
CA LEU A 170 22.07 -2.01 -3.93
C LEU A 170 22.09 -1.39 -2.54
N ARG A 171 22.82 -0.27 -2.46
CA ARG A 171 22.84 0.69 -1.35
C ARG A 171 21.43 1.24 -1.07
N ALA A 172 20.59 0.47 -0.38
CA ALA A 172 19.69 1.06 0.61
C ALA A 172 20.59 1.51 1.76
N LYS A 173 20.98 2.79 1.79
CA LYS A 173 21.81 3.31 2.88
C LYS A 173 21.03 3.15 4.18
N THR A 174 21.48 2.23 5.02
CA THR A 174 21.02 2.07 6.39
C THR A 174 21.32 3.34 7.15
N THR A 175 20.29 4.10 7.53
CA THR A 175 20.42 5.15 8.54
C THR A 175 21.02 4.53 9.80
N THR A 176 22.21 4.92 10.24
CA THR A 176 22.81 4.34 11.46
C THR A 176 22.24 4.96 12.74
N ASN A 177 21.49 6.06 12.60
CA ASN A 177 20.86 6.81 13.68
C ASN A 177 19.32 6.70 13.57
N MET A 178 18.66 6.29 14.66
CA MET A 178 17.20 6.12 14.75
C MET A 178 16.50 7.28 15.47
N GLN A 179 17.27 8.17 16.11
CA GLN A 179 16.77 9.33 16.84
C GLN A 179 16.33 10.44 15.87
N GLY A 180 15.02 10.63 15.71
CA GLY A 180 14.44 11.74 14.92
C GLY A 180 13.43 11.31 13.85
N GLN A 181 13.22 10.00 13.65
CA GLN A 181 12.19 9.50 12.75
C GLN A 181 10.79 9.81 13.29
N LYS A 182 9.89 10.25 12.42
CA LYS A 182 8.50 10.46 12.82
C LYS A 182 7.80 9.11 12.92
N PHE A 183 7.13 8.91 14.05
CA PHE A 183 6.31 7.73 14.33
C PHE A 183 7.09 6.39 14.36
N LEU A 184 8.40 6.38 14.63
CA LEU A 184 9.20 5.14 14.74
C LEU A 184 8.44 4.02 15.49
N ARG A 185 8.31 2.87 14.83
CA ARG A 185 7.75 1.64 15.41
C ARG A 185 8.75 1.07 16.40
N ILE A 186 8.36 1.00 17.67
CA ILE A 186 9.24 0.51 18.75
C ILE A 186 9.29 -1.01 18.72
N ASN A 187 8.12 -1.65 18.59
CA ASN A 187 8.00 -3.11 18.45
C ASN A 187 7.75 -3.49 17.00
N ASN A 188 8.74 -4.16 16.42
CA ASN A 188 8.72 -4.53 15.02
C ASN A 188 8.68 -6.05 14.77
N THR A 189 8.63 -6.87 15.82
CA THR A 189 8.72 -8.33 15.68
C THR A 189 7.66 -8.92 14.75
N VAL A 190 6.46 -8.32 14.69
CA VAL A 190 5.41 -8.76 13.76
C VAL A 190 5.78 -8.48 12.30
N CYS A 191 6.46 -7.37 12.02
CA CYS A 191 6.84 -7.01 10.66
C CYS A 191 7.88 -7.94 10.04
N THR A 192 8.75 -8.56 10.86
CA THR A 192 9.84 -9.40 10.34
C THR A 192 9.31 -10.66 9.65
N GLY A 193 8.12 -11.14 10.04
CA GLY A 193 7.42 -12.23 9.36
C GLY A 193 7.08 -11.92 7.89
N TYR A 194 7.07 -10.64 7.51
CA TYR A 194 6.78 -10.20 6.15
C TYR A 194 8.04 -9.81 5.37
N ASP A 195 9.25 -9.90 5.92
CA ASP A 195 10.49 -9.43 5.26
C ASP A 195 10.76 -10.09 3.90
N SER A 196 10.29 -11.32 3.72
CA SER A 196 10.37 -12.01 2.44
C SER A 196 9.46 -11.39 1.39
N ILE A 197 8.30 -10.84 1.76
CA ILE A 197 7.34 -10.28 0.83
C ILE A 197 7.20 -8.77 0.95
N ARG A 198 8.09 -8.11 1.69
CA ARG A 198 8.04 -6.68 2.00
C ARG A 198 9.36 -6.00 1.65
N ARG A 199 9.27 -4.95 0.84
CA ARG A 199 10.40 -4.02 0.60
C ARG A 199 10.05 -2.66 1.17
N SER A 200 11.05 -1.93 1.67
CA SER A 200 10.91 -0.62 2.31
C SER A 200 12.11 0.24 1.97
N TYR A 201 11.87 1.49 1.58
CA TYR A 201 12.91 2.44 1.20
C TYR A 201 12.82 3.68 2.08
N CYS A 202 13.97 4.08 2.61
CA CYS A 202 14.15 5.31 3.35
C CYS A 202 15.62 5.72 3.25
N ASP A 203 15.87 6.95 2.81
CA ASP A 203 17.21 7.49 2.62
C ASP A 203 17.62 8.37 3.80
N ASP A 204 18.92 8.36 4.11
CA ASP A 204 19.53 9.34 5.00
C ASP A 204 19.16 10.78 4.56
N GLY A 205 18.78 11.61 5.53
CA GLY A 205 18.41 13.00 5.30
C GLY A 205 16.92 13.23 5.02
N ASP A 206 16.11 12.18 4.88
CA ASP A 206 14.65 12.30 4.84
C ASP A 206 14.09 12.89 6.15
N ILE A 207 13.18 13.86 6.05
CA ILE A 207 12.58 14.57 7.18
C ILE A 207 11.51 13.78 7.97
N TYR A 208 11.02 12.67 7.43
CA TYR A 208 9.97 11.85 8.02
C TYR A 208 10.49 10.47 8.43
N CYS A 209 11.09 9.72 7.50
CA CYS A 209 11.45 8.32 7.72
C CYS A 209 12.87 8.14 8.28
N ALA A 210 13.69 9.19 8.25
CA ALA A 210 15.07 9.23 8.72
C ALA A 210 15.23 10.39 9.72
N PRO A 211 16.35 10.46 10.46
CA PRO A 211 16.69 11.63 11.26
C PRO A 211 17.24 12.77 10.39
N GLY A 212 16.46 13.21 9.41
CA GLY A 212 16.84 14.24 8.44
C GLY A 212 15.94 15.47 8.48
N PHE A 213 16.18 16.38 7.54
CA PHE A 213 15.45 17.65 7.43
C PHE A 213 15.10 18.01 5.98
N TRP A 214 15.38 17.13 5.02
CA TRP A 214 15.22 17.41 3.61
C TRP A 214 13.96 16.76 3.02
N PHE A 215 12.92 17.57 2.80
CA PHE A 215 11.75 17.14 2.05
C PHE A 215 12.08 16.71 0.61
N GLY A 216 13.16 17.27 0.02
CA GLY A 216 13.68 16.87 -1.28
C GLY A 216 14.10 15.39 -1.35
N VAL A 217 14.61 14.84 -0.25
CA VAL A 217 14.91 13.40 -0.13
C VAL A 217 13.61 12.59 -0.08
N HIS A 218 12.63 13.08 0.67
CA HIS A 218 11.35 12.39 0.82
C HIS A 218 10.54 12.28 -0.46
N ARG A 219 10.72 13.16 -1.44
CA ARG A 219 9.91 13.19 -2.67
C ARG A 219 10.46 12.38 -3.86
N ARG A 220 11.68 11.85 -3.75
CA ARG A 220 12.42 11.26 -4.90
C ARG A 220 12.49 9.74 -4.91
N TYR A 221 11.76 9.05 -4.02
CA TYR A 221 11.87 7.59 -3.90
C TYR A 221 11.43 6.84 -5.15
N VAL A 222 10.36 7.26 -5.81
CA VAL A 222 9.93 6.61 -7.07
C VAL A 222 10.99 6.80 -8.14
N ALA A 223 11.45 8.04 -8.36
CA ALA A 223 12.52 8.32 -9.32
C ALA A 223 13.82 7.51 -9.04
N ARG A 224 14.14 7.24 -7.76
CA ARG A 224 15.35 6.53 -7.36
C ARG A 224 15.24 5.00 -7.35
N TYR A 225 14.08 4.48 -6.96
CA TYR A 225 13.90 3.07 -6.60
C TYR A 225 12.83 2.34 -7.43
N LYS A 226 12.19 3.01 -8.40
CA LYS A 226 11.17 2.39 -9.27
C LYS A 226 11.63 1.05 -9.84
N ASP A 227 12.82 0.99 -10.44
CA ASP A 227 13.29 -0.23 -11.10
C ASP A 227 13.60 -1.37 -10.11
N ASP A 228 14.15 -1.05 -8.93
CA ASP A 228 14.36 -2.05 -7.87
C ASP A 228 13.05 -2.59 -7.32
N ALA A 229 12.09 -1.69 -7.12
CA ALA A 229 10.79 -2.02 -6.59
C ALA A 229 9.96 -2.84 -7.57
N THR A 230 9.96 -2.47 -8.85
CA THR A 230 9.31 -3.28 -9.89
C THR A 230 9.95 -4.66 -9.97
N ARG A 231 11.28 -4.78 -10.02
CA ARG A 231 11.96 -6.09 -9.97
C ARG A 231 11.57 -6.90 -8.73
N PHE A 232 11.49 -6.26 -7.57
CA PHE A 232 11.03 -6.91 -6.35
C PHE A 232 9.60 -7.47 -6.52
N VAL A 233 8.65 -6.68 -7.00
CA VAL A 233 7.26 -7.16 -7.24
C VAL A 233 7.22 -8.31 -8.22
N LEU A 234 7.87 -8.16 -9.38
CA LEU A 234 7.93 -9.20 -10.41
C LEU A 234 8.50 -10.49 -9.84
N SER A 235 9.56 -10.42 -9.01
CA SER A 235 10.15 -11.61 -8.40
C SER A 235 9.17 -12.35 -7.49
N ARG A 236 8.33 -11.64 -6.71
CA ARG A 236 7.35 -12.26 -5.79
C ARG A 236 6.12 -12.80 -6.52
N VAL A 237 5.67 -12.08 -7.54
CA VAL A 237 4.56 -12.51 -8.40
C VAL A 237 4.96 -13.75 -9.21
N ASN A 238 6.14 -13.77 -9.83
CA ASN A 238 6.56 -14.83 -10.75
C ASN A 238 7.10 -16.09 -10.06
N THR A 239 7.78 -15.99 -8.90
CA THR A 239 8.21 -17.18 -8.13
C THR A 239 7.03 -18.05 -7.72
N THR A 240 5.85 -17.44 -7.63
CA THR A 240 4.59 -18.14 -7.36
C THR A 240 3.97 -18.80 -8.59
N MET A 241 4.31 -18.36 -9.82
CA MET A 241 3.73 -18.93 -11.04
C MET A 241 4.44 -20.20 -11.52
N GLN A 242 5.63 -20.51 -11.01
CA GLN A 242 6.42 -21.69 -11.39
C GLN A 242 6.14 -22.95 -10.54
N GLN A 243 5.05 -22.96 -9.76
CA GLN A 243 4.60 -24.17 -9.04
C GLN A 243 3.48 -24.94 -9.76
N TRP A 244 3.29 -24.71 -11.06
CA TRP A 244 2.36 -25.45 -11.91
C TRP A 244 3.03 -25.86 -13.22
#